data_AF-A0A6I8REN1-F1
#
_entry.id   AF-A0A6I8REN1-F1
#
_cell.length_a   1.000
_cell.length_b   1.000
_cell.length_c   1.000
_cell.angle_alpha   90.00
_cell.angle_beta   90.00
_cell.angle_gamma   90.00
#
_symmetry.space_group_name_H-M   'P 1'
#
loop_
_entity.id
_entity.type
_entity.pdbx_description
1 polymer ?
#
loop_
_entity_poly.entity_id
_entity_poly.type
_entity_poly.pdbx_seq_one_letter_code
_entity_poly.pdbx_strand_id
1 'polypeptide(L)'
;LQTKLPKSPDFSVTRLHEDFIWLHDSLIETEDYAGLIPQQNPAQDFDGPREKMQKLGEGEGSMTKDEFSKMKQELEAEYLAVYKKTVAVHEVFLQRIASHPILCKDTNFHIFLEITKIVRRKNIKEMFGVFFKSMVKSADEVLFCGVKEVDEFFDQEKTFLVNYYNRIKDSCAKADRMTRTHKSMCAWNTIILCHFSLF
;
A
#
# COMPACT_ATOMS: atom_id res chain seq x y z
N LEU A 1 -27.41 -4.44 -30.82
CA LEU A 1 -26.69 -5.51 -30.11
C LEU A 1 -26.69 -5.16 -28.62
N GLN A 2 -27.58 -5.77 -27.85
CA GLN A 2 -27.60 -5.65 -26.39
C GLN A 2 -26.49 -6.52 -25.80
N THR A 3 -25.55 -5.92 -25.05
CA THR A 3 -24.71 -6.69 -24.14
C THR A 3 -24.54 -5.97 -22.81
N LYS A 4 -25.50 -6.30 -21.93
CA LYS A 4 -25.37 -6.58 -20.49
C LYS A 4 -24.82 -5.46 -19.60
N LEU A 5 -25.78 -4.80 -18.95
CA LEU A 5 -25.68 -4.24 -17.61
C LEU A 5 -24.83 -5.12 -16.67
N PRO A 6 -24.18 -4.54 -15.64
CA PRO A 6 -23.49 -5.30 -14.61
C PRO A 6 -24.43 -6.36 -14.02
N LYS A 7 -23.99 -7.61 -14.05
CA LYS A 7 -24.71 -8.72 -13.42
C LYS A 7 -24.40 -8.64 -11.92
N SER A 8 -25.43 -8.37 -11.12
CA SER A 8 -25.48 -8.24 -9.66
C SER A 8 -24.85 -6.97 -9.05
N PRO A 9 -25.50 -6.38 -8.02
CA PRO A 9 -25.00 -5.21 -7.30
C PRO A 9 -23.74 -5.49 -6.47
N ASP A 10 -23.44 -6.76 -6.17
CA ASP A 10 -22.26 -7.20 -5.44
C ASP A 10 -21.40 -8.10 -6.33
N PHE A 11 -20.16 -7.70 -6.58
CA PHE A 11 -19.16 -8.52 -7.28
C PHE A 11 -17.81 -8.38 -6.58
N SER A 12 -16.96 -9.40 -6.72
CA SER A 12 -15.60 -9.40 -6.19
C SER A 12 -14.61 -9.93 -7.22
N VAL A 13 -13.41 -9.37 -7.22
CA VAL A 13 -12.29 -9.78 -8.08
C VAL A 13 -11.04 -9.96 -7.23
N THR A 14 -10.17 -10.88 -7.63
CA THR A 14 -8.85 -11.05 -7.02
C THR A 14 -7.81 -10.27 -7.82
N ARG A 15 -6.97 -9.52 -7.11
CA ARG A 15 -5.89 -8.69 -7.69
C ARG A 15 -4.58 -8.96 -6.97
N LEU A 16 -3.51 -8.99 -7.75
CA LEU A 16 -2.14 -9.05 -7.24
C LEU A 16 -1.59 -7.63 -7.05
N HIS A 17 -0.51 -7.48 -6.29
CA HIS A 17 0.11 -6.18 -6.05
C HIS A 17 0.54 -5.50 -7.36
N GLU A 18 1.01 -6.28 -8.31
CA GLU A 18 1.42 -5.85 -9.64
C GLU A 18 0.24 -5.24 -10.43
N ASP A 19 -0.99 -5.70 -10.21
CA ASP A 19 -2.18 -5.12 -10.85
C ASP A 19 -2.45 -3.69 -10.31
N PHE A 20 -2.13 -3.44 -9.03
CA PHE A 20 -2.26 -2.10 -8.44
C PHE A 20 -1.17 -1.15 -8.93
N ILE A 21 0.05 -1.65 -9.14
CA ILE A 21 1.13 -0.89 -9.77
C ILE A 21 0.71 -0.48 -11.17
N TRP A 22 0.22 -1.42 -11.98
CA TRP A 22 -0.28 -1.13 -13.33
C TRP A 22 -1.37 -0.06 -13.34
N LEU A 23 -2.37 -0.17 -12.46
CA LEU A 23 -3.45 0.82 -12.36
C LEU A 23 -2.90 2.21 -12.02
N HIS A 24 -2.00 2.28 -11.03
CA HIS A 24 -1.37 3.54 -10.64
C HIS A 24 -0.59 4.18 -11.79
N ASP A 25 0.25 3.41 -12.48
CA ASP A 25 1.08 3.92 -13.57
C ASP A 25 0.21 4.40 -14.74
N SER A 26 -0.86 3.66 -15.06
CA SER A 26 -1.84 4.06 -16.09
C SER A 26 -2.52 5.40 -15.77
N LEU A 27 -2.77 5.67 -14.48
CA LEU A 27 -3.36 6.93 -14.04
C LEU A 27 -2.34 8.09 -14.10
N ILE A 28 -1.06 7.84 -13.82
CA ILE A 28 0.01 8.84 -13.95
C ILE A 28 0.26 9.22 -15.40
N GLU A 29 0.20 8.25 -16.32
CA GLU A 29 0.41 8.48 -17.75
C GLU A 29 -0.70 9.33 -18.40
N THR A 30 -1.84 9.49 -17.71
CA THR A 30 -2.94 10.32 -18.20
C THR A 30 -2.71 11.78 -17.80
N GLU A 31 -2.30 12.62 -18.77
CA GLU A 31 -1.95 14.03 -18.55
C GLU A 31 -3.07 14.84 -17.86
N ASP A 32 -4.34 14.55 -18.18
CA ASP A 32 -5.52 15.19 -17.59
C ASP A 32 -5.65 14.96 -16.07
N TYR A 33 -4.91 13.98 -15.52
CA TYR A 33 -4.93 13.65 -14.10
C TYR A 33 -3.70 14.16 -13.34
N ALA A 34 -2.85 14.98 -13.97
CA ALA A 34 -1.67 15.55 -13.35
C ALA A 34 -2.01 16.26 -12.02
N GLY A 35 -1.31 15.89 -10.94
CA GLY A 35 -1.54 16.44 -9.60
C GLY A 35 -2.75 15.88 -8.84
N LEU A 36 -3.59 15.04 -9.47
CA LEU A 36 -4.75 14.40 -8.85
C LEU A 36 -4.46 12.97 -8.35
N ILE A 37 -3.39 12.35 -8.86
CA ILE A 37 -3.06 10.96 -8.56
C ILE A 37 -2.58 10.82 -7.10
N PRO A 38 -3.23 9.97 -6.28
CA PRO A 38 -2.76 9.69 -4.93
C PRO A 38 -1.31 9.21 -4.96
N GLN A 39 -0.45 9.83 -4.14
CA GLN A 39 0.94 9.41 -4.00
C GLN A 39 1.03 7.91 -3.69
N GLN A 40 1.89 7.22 -4.44
CA GLN A 40 2.15 5.79 -4.27
C GLN A 40 2.66 5.54 -2.86
N ASN A 41 1.98 4.65 -2.13
CA ASN A 41 2.49 4.20 -0.83
C ASN A 41 3.74 3.33 -1.07
N PRO A 42 4.80 3.49 -0.27
CA PRO A 42 6.01 2.67 -0.42
C PRO A 42 5.67 1.19 -0.29
N ALA A 43 6.20 0.37 -1.20
CA ALA A 43 6.03 -1.07 -1.19
C ALA A 43 6.39 -1.64 0.19
N GLN A 44 5.52 -2.49 0.73
CA GLN A 44 5.82 -3.16 2.00
C GLN A 44 6.83 -4.28 1.74
N ASP A 45 7.87 -4.33 2.57
CA ASP A 45 8.92 -5.33 2.48
C ASP A 45 8.46 -6.67 3.08
N PHE A 46 8.37 -7.69 2.23
CA PHE A 46 8.07 -9.08 2.62
C PHE A 46 9.32 -9.95 2.70
N ASP A 47 10.50 -9.44 2.34
CA ASP A 47 11.74 -10.22 2.27
C ASP A 47 12.20 -10.62 3.67
N GLY A 48 12.12 -9.72 4.64
CA GLY A 48 12.44 -10.02 6.04
C GLY A 48 11.66 -11.22 6.61
N PRO A 49 10.31 -11.19 6.62
CA PRO A 49 9.51 -12.33 7.06
C PRO A 49 9.76 -13.62 6.26
N ARG A 50 9.97 -13.51 4.93
CA ARG A 50 10.23 -14.66 4.06
C ARG A 50 11.57 -15.34 4.36
N GLU A 51 12.63 -14.54 4.53
CA GLU A 51 13.97 -15.03 4.87
C GLU A 51 13.98 -15.71 6.23
N LYS A 52 13.28 -15.12 7.22
CA LYS A 52 13.12 -15.72 8.55
C LYS A 52 12.37 -17.05 8.49
N MET A 53 11.29 -17.16 7.68
CA MET A 53 10.57 -18.43 7.49
C MET A 53 11.47 -19.50 6.86
N GLN A 54 12.29 -19.12 5.88
CA GLN A 54 13.23 -20.05 5.25
C GLN A 54 14.26 -20.56 6.26
N LYS A 55 14.90 -19.66 7.01
CA LYS A 55 15.88 -20.00 8.05
C LYS A 55 15.28 -20.86 9.15
N LEU A 56 14.02 -20.63 9.52
CA LEU A 56 13.33 -21.48 10.49
C LEU A 56 13.18 -22.91 9.98
N GLY A 57 12.84 -23.10 8.69
CA GLY A 57 12.75 -24.42 8.07
C GLY A 57 14.10 -25.15 7.98
N GLU A 58 15.18 -24.42 7.69
CA GLU A 58 16.54 -24.99 7.68
C GLU A 58 17.00 -25.44 9.08
N GLY A 59 16.46 -24.82 10.15
CA GLY A 59 16.74 -25.14 11.55
C GLY A 59 15.78 -26.13 12.21
N GLU A 60 14.82 -26.72 11.50
CA GLU A 60 13.76 -27.56 12.10
C GLU A 60 14.32 -28.72 12.93
N GLY A 61 15.46 -29.30 12.53
CA GLY A 61 16.10 -30.43 13.23
C GLY A 61 16.95 -30.07 14.46
N SER A 62 17.24 -28.79 14.69
CA SER A 62 18.12 -28.35 15.80
C SER A 62 17.38 -27.83 17.03
N MET A 63 16.05 -27.71 16.95
CA MET A 63 15.20 -27.17 18.00
C MET A 63 14.10 -28.16 18.39
N THR A 64 13.52 -27.97 19.57
CA THR A 64 12.39 -28.80 20.00
C THR A 64 11.13 -28.44 19.19
N LYS A 65 10.20 -29.39 19.09
CA LYS A 65 8.94 -29.20 18.36
C LYS A 65 8.12 -28.01 18.88
N ASP A 66 8.16 -27.77 20.19
CA ASP A 66 7.44 -26.68 20.83
C ASP A 66 8.09 -25.32 20.52
N GLU A 67 9.43 -25.26 20.53
CA GLU A 67 10.18 -24.06 20.14
C GLU A 67 9.96 -23.71 18.66
N PHE A 68 9.99 -24.71 17.78
CA PHE A 68 9.70 -24.53 16.35
C PHE A 68 8.29 -24.00 16.13
N SER A 69 7.30 -24.61 16.79
CA SER A 69 5.89 -24.19 16.66
C SER A 69 5.70 -22.76 17.13
N LYS A 70 6.36 -22.35 18.23
CA LYS A 70 6.27 -20.99 18.76
C LYS A 70 6.90 -19.96 17.81
N MET A 71 8.12 -20.21 17.33
CA MET A 71 8.79 -19.31 16.39
C MET A 71 8.04 -19.21 15.05
N LYS A 72 7.49 -20.33 14.56
CA LYS A 72 6.66 -20.33 13.36
C LYS A 72 5.44 -19.43 13.53
N GLN A 73 4.74 -19.54 14.66
CA GLN A 73 3.57 -18.72 14.95
C GLN A 73 3.92 -17.22 15.05
N GLU A 74 5.05 -16.88 15.67
CA GLU A 74 5.53 -15.48 15.75
C GLU A 74 5.84 -14.91 14.36
N LEU A 75 6.48 -15.69 13.48
CA LEU A 75 6.77 -15.27 12.09
C LEU A 75 5.51 -15.15 11.24
N GLU A 76 4.55 -16.08 11.39
CA GLU A 76 3.25 -15.99 10.72
C GLU A 76 2.49 -14.73 11.15
N ALA A 77 2.58 -14.35 12.44
CA ALA A 77 2.00 -13.11 12.94
C ALA A 77 2.70 -11.86 12.37
N GLU A 78 4.03 -11.87 12.25
CA GLU A 78 4.79 -10.80 11.61
C GLU A 78 4.40 -10.64 10.13
N TYR A 79 4.36 -11.75 9.39
CA TYR A 79 3.93 -11.77 7.99
C TYR A 79 2.50 -11.24 7.83
N LEU A 80 1.57 -11.68 8.68
CA LEU A 80 0.19 -11.25 8.65
C LEU A 80 0.04 -9.75 8.97
N ALA A 81 0.88 -9.20 9.86
CA ALA A 81 0.90 -7.77 10.14
C ALA A 81 1.31 -6.95 8.90
N VAL A 82 2.35 -7.38 8.18
CA VAL A 82 2.78 -6.77 6.90
C VAL A 82 1.67 -6.89 5.86
N TYR A 83 1.07 -8.08 5.71
CA TYR A 83 -0.03 -8.32 4.79
C TYR A 83 -1.23 -7.39 5.07
N LYS A 84 -1.68 -7.29 6.32
CA LYS A 84 -2.80 -6.42 6.70
C LYS A 84 -2.52 -4.95 6.41
N LYS A 85 -1.28 -4.50 6.66
CA LYS A 85 -0.85 -3.13 6.34
C LYS A 85 -0.88 -2.89 4.82
N THR A 86 -0.39 -3.85 4.03
CA THR A 86 -0.45 -3.80 2.57
C THR A 86 -1.89 -3.77 2.06
N VAL A 87 -2.79 -4.58 2.61
CA VAL A 87 -4.21 -4.57 2.23
C VAL A 87 -4.85 -3.23 2.54
N ALA A 88 -4.65 -2.68 3.74
CA ALA A 88 -5.18 -1.37 4.10
C ALA A 88 -4.67 -0.25 3.17
N VAL A 89 -3.40 -0.32 2.77
CA VAL A 89 -2.80 0.61 1.79
C VAL A 89 -3.51 0.55 0.44
N HIS A 90 -3.74 -0.66 -0.09
CA HIS A 90 -4.43 -0.85 -1.36
C HIS A 90 -5.90 -0.44 -1.29
N GLU A 91 -6.57 -0.73 -0.18
CA GLU A 91 -7.96 -0.33 0.05
C GLU A 91 -8.11 1.20 0.03
N VAL A 92 -7.27 1.92 0.79
CA VAL A 92 -7.28 3.38 0.82
C VAL A 92 -7.00 3.97 -0.55
N PHE A 93 -6.10 3.36 -1.33
CA PHE A 93 -5.82 3.79 -2.71
C PHE A 93 -7.07 3.72 -3.59
N LEU A 94 -7.78 2.58 -3.60
CA LEU A 94 -9.02 2.44 -4.37
C LEU A 94 -10.13 3.37 -3.87
N GLN A 95 -10.26 3.55 -2.55
CA GLN A 95 -11.24 4.48 -1.96
C GLN A 95 -10.98 5.94 -2.38
N ARG A 96 -9.71 6.35 -2.48
CA ARG A 96 -9.35 7.69 -2.96
C ARG A 96 -9.71 7.90 -4.43
N ILE A 97 -9.46 6.91 -5.28
CA ILE A 97 -9.87 6.96 -6.69
C ILE A 97 -11.41 7.01 -6.80
N ALA A 98 -12.10 6.13 -6.08
CA ALA A 98 -13.56 6.03 -6.10
C ALA A 98 -14.28 7.29 -5.58
N SER A 99 -13.69 8.00 -4.60
CA SER A 99 -14.26 9.24 -4.05
C SER A 99 -13.94 10.48 -4.88
N HIS A 100 -12.98 10.40 -5.81
CA HIS A 100 -12.61 11.54 -6.66
C HIS A 100 -13.57 11.67 -7.85
N PRO A 101 -14.19 12.85 -8.10
CA PRO A 101 -15.26 13.02 -9.10
C PRO A 101 -14.84 12.78 -10.57
N ILE A 102 -13.53 12.83 -10.83
CA ILE A 102 -12.90 12.58 -12.14
C ILE A 102 -12.38 11.14 -12.22
N LEU A 103 -11.43 10.76 -11.36
CA LEU A 103 -10.78 9.45 -11.37
C LEU A 103 -11.76 8.27 -11.17
N CYS A 104 -12.88 8.46 -10.49
CA CYS A 104 -13.87 7.39 -10.30
C CYS A 104 -14.54 6.94 -11.59
N LYS A 105 -14.44 7.74 -12.67
CA LYS A 105 -14.97 7.45 -14.01
C LYS A 105 -13.91 6.89 -14.95
N ASP A 106 -12.69 6.69 -14.45
CA ASP A 106 -11.58 6.23 -15.27
C ASP A 106 -11.83 4.82 -15.82
N THR A 107 -11.53 4.62 -17.10
CA THR A 107 -11.80 3.36 -17.78
C THR A 107 -10.92 2.22 -17.25
N ASN A 108 -9.65 2.50 -16.94
CA ASN A 108 -8.73 1.50 -16.39
C ASN A 108 -9.12 1.14 -14.96
N PHE A 109 -9.63 2.09 -14.18
CA PHE A 109 -10.20 1.83 -12.85
C PHE A 109 -11.41 0.90 -12.90
N HIS A 110 -12.36 1.14 -13.81
CA HIS A 110 -13.49 0.23 -14.00
C HIS A 110 -13.07 -1.17 -14.47
N ILE A 111 -12.10 -1.25 -15.39
CA ILE A 111 -11.50 -2.52 -15.82
C ILE A 111 -10.86 -3.27 -14.64
N PHE A 112 -10.13 -2.53 -13.81
CA PHE A 112 -9.50 -3.06 -12.61
C PHE A 112 -10.53 -3.63 -11.63
N LEU A 113 -11.72 -3.03 -11.50
CA LEU A 113 -12.75 -3.54 -10.59
C LEU A 113 -13.56 -4.69 -11.20
N GLU A 114 -13.95 -4.62 -12.48
CA GLU A 114 -15.01 -5.48 -13.03
C GLU A 114 -14.51 -6.78 -13.67
N ILE A 115 -13.26 -6.82 -14.19
CA ILE A 115 -12.81 -8.00 -14.94
C ILE A 115 -12.41 -9.15 -14.01
N THR A 116 -13.32 -10.10 -13.80
CA THR A 116 -13.11 -11.29 -12.95
C THR A 116 -12.23 -12.36 -13.62
N LYS A 117 -12.08 -12.36 -14.95
CA LYS A 117 -11.52 -13.50 -15.70
C LYS A 117 -10.08 -13.27 -16.17
N ILE A 118 -9.14 -13.69 -15.33
CA ILE A 118 -7.80 -14.17 -15.73
C ILE A 118 -7.93 -15.59 -16.33
N VAL A 119 -8.81 -15.79 -17.31
CA VAL A 119 -8.82 -17.02 -18.15
C VAL A 119 -8.29 -16.66 -19.52
N ARG A 120 -7.05 -16.16 -19.54
CA ARG A 120 -6.08 -16.33 -20.63
C ARG A 120 -4.80 -15.67 -20.17
N ARG A 121 -3.85 -16.51 -19.75
CA ARG A 121 -2.39 -16.28 -19.68
C ARG A 121 -1.78 -15.76 -21.01
N LYS A 122 -2.62 -15.34 -21.97
CA LYS A 122 -2.29 -14.93 -23.34
C LYS A 122 -2.57 -13.45 -23.63
N ASN A 123 -3.43 -12.76 -22.87
CA ASN A 123 -3.81 -11.38 -23.22
C ASN A 123 -3.24 -10.31 -22.28
N ILE A 124 -2.72 -10.66 -21.10
CA ILE A 124 -2.06 -9.70 -20.20
C ILE A 124 -0.73 -9.21 -20.79
N LYS A 125 0.06 -10.09 -21.41
CA LYS A 125 1.27 -9.68 -22.15
C LYS A 125 0.96 -8.91 -23.44
N GLU A 126 -0.20 -9.14 -24.06
CA GLU A 126 -0.64 -8.38 -25.24
C GLU A 126 -1.20 -7.00 -24.84
N MET A 127 -1.94 -6.90 -23.74
CA MET A 127 -2.44 -5.63 -23.20
C MET A 127 -1.29 -4.77 -22.64
N PHE A 128 -0.35 -5.38 -21.89
CA PHE A 128 0.93 -4.73 -21.55
C PHE A 128 1.73 -4.37 -22.82
N GLY A 129 1.77 -5.24 -23.82
CA GLY A 129 2.49 -5.01 -25.09
C GLY A 129 1.86 -3.93 -25.98
N VAL A 130 0.58 -3.62 -25.81
CA VAL A 130 -0.11 -2.50 -26.49
C VAL A 130 0.12 -1.18 -25.73
N PHE A 131 0.27 -1.20 -24.40
CA PHE A 131 0.63 -0.02 -23.60
C PHE A 131 2.11 0.37 -23.70
N PHE A 132 3.05 -0.57 -23.81
CA PHE A 132 4.49 -0.28 -24.02
C PHE A 132 4.82 0.40 -25.37
N LYS A 133 3.85 0.55 -26.30
CA LYS A 133 4.06 1.23 -27.59
C LYS A 133 4.02 2.76 -27.53
N SER A 134 3.76 3.37 -26.36
CA SER A 134 3.89 4.83 -26.20
C SER A 134 5.33 5.29 -25.90
N MET A 135 6.23 4.36 -25.54
CA MET A 135 7.63 4.68 -25.28
C MET A 135 8.44 4.67 -26.59
N VAL A 136 8.26 5.69 -27.44
CA VAL A 136 9.25 6.27 -28.37
C VAL A 136 8.54 7.32 -29.23
N LYS A 137 8.88 8.59 -28.94
CA LYS A 137 8.82 9.85 -29.72
C LYS A 137 8.62 10.96 -28.69
N SER A 138 9.44 11.98 -28.53
CA SER A 138 10.63 12.43 -29.24
C SER A 138 11.33 13.37 -28.25
N ALA A 139 12.65 13.21 -28.09
CA ALA A 139 13.47 14.38 -27.80
C ALA A 139 13.32 15.31 -29.02
N ASP A 140 12.87 16.53 -28.82
CA ASP A 140 13.73 17.72 -28.87
C ASP A 140 12.87 19.00 -28.92
N GLU A 141 13.40 20.04 -28.29
CA GLU A 141 13.11 21.47 -28.47
C GLU A 141 11.65 21.98 -28.50
N VAL A 142 11.31 22.86 -27.56
CA VAL A 142 11.45 24.33 -27.77
C VAL A 142 11.01 25.06 -26.50
N LEU A 143 11.87 26.00 -26.11
CA LEU A 143 11.71 27.10 -25.17
C LEU A 143 10.29 27.70 -25.08
N PHE A 144 9.77 27.85 -23.87
CA PHE A 144 8.91 28.98 -23.52
C PHE A 144 9.33 29.58 -22.17
N CYS A 145 9.81 30.84 -22.27
CA CYS A 145 9.77 31.96 -21.32
C CYS A 145 9.46 31.61 -19.86
N GLY A 146 10.34 31.92 -18.89
CA GLY A 146 10.75 33.29 -18.63
C GLY A 146 10.02 33.79 -17.37
N VAL A 147 10.80 34.12 -16.34
CA VAL A 147 10.40 34.63 -15.01
C VAL A 147 9.92 33.55 -14.02
N LYS A 148 10.85 33.18 -13.14
CA LYS A 148 10.56 32.66 -11.79
C LYS A 148 9.78 33.74 -11.04
N GLU A 149 8.48 33.57 -10.93
CA GLU A 149 7.85 33.80 -9.63
C GLU A 149 7.58 32.42 -9.07
N VAL A 150 8.38 32.04 -8.07
CA VAL A 150 7.98 30.94 -7.20
C VAL A 150 6.67 31.42 -6.58
N ASP A 151 5.56 30.87 -7.06
CA ASP A 151 4.22 31.24 -6.63
C ASP A 151 4.17 31.14 -5.10
N GLU A 152 3.95 32.28 -4.44
CA GLU A 152 3.91 32.39 -2.98
C GLU A 152 2.91 31.38 -2.39
N PHE A 153 1.88 31.02 -3.16
CA PHE A 153 0.94 29.95 -2.85
C PHE A 153 1.62 28.58 -2.70
N PHE A 154 2.46 28.15 -3.66
CA PHE A 154 3.12 26.84 -3.59
C PHE A 154 4.18 26.77 -2.48
N ASP A 155 4.88 27.88 -2.19
CA ASP A 155 5.85 27.92 -1.09
C ASP A 155 5.17 27.91 0.29
N GLN A 156 4.06 28.63 0.44
CA GLN A 156 3.23 28.57 1.65
C GLN A 156 2.63 27.17 1.83
N GLU A 157 2.07 26.57 0.77
CA GLU A 157 1.47 25.23 0.82
C GLU A 157 2.52 24.15 1.11
N LYS A 158 3.73 24.25 0.52
CA LYS A 158 4.85 23.35 0.82
C LYS A 158 5.28 23.48 2.28
N THR A 159 5.36 24.69 2.80
CA THR A 159 5.69 24.95 4.21
C THR A 159 4.62 24.39 5.14
N PHE A 160 3.34 24.58 4.79
CA PHE A 160 2.22 24.00 5.51
C PHE A 160 2.27 22.46 5.52
N LEU A 161 2.48 21.83 4.36
CA LEU A 161 2.55 20.38 4.21
C LEU A 161 3.70 19.77 5.02
N VAL A 162 4.88 20.39 4.99
CA VAL A 162 6.05 19.96 5.80
C VAL A 162 5.74 20.07 7.30
N ASN A 163 5.18 21.19 7.74
CA ASN A 163 4.81 21.40 9.13
C ASN A 163 3.72 20.41 9.60
N TYR A 164 2.73 20.15 8.74
CA TYR A 164 1.66 19.21 9.01
C TYR A 164 2.17 17.77 9.11
N TYR A 165 3.02 17.35 8.17
CA TYR A 165 3.68 16.04 8.22
C TYR A 165 4.49 15.84 9.51
N ASN A 166 5.28 16.84 9.91
CA ASN A 166 6.06 16.78 11.15
C ASN A 166 5.15 16.66 12.38
N ARG A 167 4.04 17.40 12.43
CA ARG A 167 3.05 17.29 13.53
C ARG A 167 2.44 15.89 13.62
N ILE A 168 2.07 15.29 12.50
CA ILE A 168 1.54 13.91 12.47
C ILE A 168 2.61 12.94 12.95
N LYS A 169 3.82 13.04 12.39
CA LYS A 169 4.96 12.18 12.75
C LYS A 169 5.26 12.22 14.25
N ASP A 170 5.34 13.42 14.82
CA ASP A 170 5.63 13.62 16.25
C ASP A 170 4.50 13.11 17.14
N SER A 171 3.25 13.33 16.74
CA SER A 171 2.07 12.84 17.46
C SER A 171 2.01 11.31 17.46
N CYS A 172 2.30 10.68 16.32
CA CYS A 172 2.39 9.22 16.20
C CYS A 172 3.49 8.66 17.09
N ALA A 173 4.70 9.25 17.05
CA ALA A 173 5.80 8.86 17.92
C ALA A 173 5.48 9.02 19.42
N LYS A 174 4.73 10.07 19.79
CA LYS A 174 4.27 10.28 21.17
C LYS A 174 3.25 9.23 21.60
N ALA A 175 2.29 8.89 20.74
CA ALA A 175 1.29 7.85 20.99
C ALA A 175 1.94 6.46 21.14
N ASP A 176 2.93 6.14 20.31
CA ASP A 176 3.69 4.90 20.40
C ASP A 176 4.47 4.80 21.71
N ARG A 177 5.15 5.89 22.11
CA ARG A 177 5.81 5.96 23.43
C ARG A 177 4.82 5.72 24.56
N MET A 178 3.67 6.39 24.54
CA MET A 178 2.63 6.25 25.55
C MET A 178 2.09 4.81 25.63
N THR A 179 1.89 4.16 24.48
CA THR A 179 1.45 2.76 24.40
C THR A 179 2.50 1.80 24.97
N ARG A 180 3.79 2.04 24.73
CA ARG A 180 4.88 1.25 25.31
C ARG A 180 4.97 1.41 26.83
N THR A 181 4.88 2.65 27.33
CA THR A 181 4.89 2.92 28.78
C THR A 181 3.69 2.29 29.46
N HIS A 182 2.49 2.38 28.86
CA HIS A 182 1.30 1.76 29.42
C HIS A 182 1.41 0.23 29.51
N LYS A 183 1.97 -0.42 28.46
CA LYS A 183 2.25 -1.86 28.49
C LYS A 183 3.24 -2.24 29.59
N SER A 184 4.29 -1.45 29.81
CA SER A 184 5.27 -1.73 30.88
C SER A 184 4.65 -1.53 32.27
N MET A 185 3.86 -0.48 32.48
CA MET A 185 3.18 -0.24 33.75
C MET A 185 2.16 -1.34 34.08
N CYS A 186 1.40 -1.83 33.10
CA CYS A 186 0.51 -2.99 33.29
C CYS A 186 1.28 -4.26 33.66
N ALA A 187 2.45 -4.50 33.05
CA ALA A 187 3.30 -5.63 33.40
C ALA A 187 3.85 -5.53 34.83
N TRP A 188 4.32 -4.35 35.24
CA TRP A 188 4.78 -4.09 36.62
C TRP A 188 3.67 -4.27 37.65
N ASN A 189 2.48 -3.71 37.41
CA ASN A 189 1.35 -3.89 38.31
C ASN A 189 0.94 -5.36 38.46
N THR A 190 0.99 -6.13 37.37
CA THR A 190 0.68 -7.58 37.42
C THR A 190 1.71 -8.34 38.27
N ILE A 191 3.01 -8.02 38.12
CA ILE A 191 4.08 -8.63 38.93
C ILE A 191 3.92 -8.30 40.41
N ILE A 192 3.63 -7.03 40.74
CA ILE A 192 3.42 -6.59 42.12
C ILE A 192 2.21 -7.30 42.73
N LEU A 193 1.09 -7.38 42.02
CA LEU A 193 -0.11 -8.10 42.48
C LEU A 193 0.15 -9.60 42.69
N CYS A 194 0.88 -10.26 41.80
CA CYS A 194 1.28 -11.66 41.97
C CYS A 194 2.19 -11.85 43.20
N HIS A 195 3.15 -10.94 43.43
CA HIS A 195 4.05 -11.02 44.58
C HIS A 195 3.31 -10.83 45.92
N PHE A 196 2.32 -9.95 45.97
CA PHE A 196 1.45 -9.75 47.15
C PHE A 196 0.45 -10.89 47.36
N SER A 197 0.13 -11.68 46.33
CA SER A 197 -0.79 -12.83 46.44
C SER A 197 -0.09 -14.13 46.87
N LEU A 198 1.25 -14.13 46.92
CA LEU A 198 2.10 -15.25 47.32
C LEU A 198 2.60 -15.17 48.77
N PHE A 199 2.21 -14.11 49.50
CA PHE A 199 2.41 -13.90 50.94
C PHE A 199 1.07 -13.84 51.64
#